data_AF-A0A9D9BDI9-F1
#
_entry.id   AF-A0A9D9BDI9-F1
#
_cell.length_a   1.000
_cell.length_b   1.000
_cell.length_c   1.000
_cell.angle_alpha   90.00
_cell.angle_beta   90.00
_cell.angle_gamma   90.00
#
_symmetry.space_group_name_H-M   'P 1'
#
loop_
_entity.id
_entity.type
_entity.pdbx_description
1 polymer ?
#
loop_
_entity_poly.entity_id
_entity_poly.type
_entity_poly.pdbx_seq_one_letter_code
_entity_poly.pdbx_strand_id
1 'polypeptide(L)'
;MIFNNAYGIAIVVSAGIFLGATVASKAGPSDGSNLGECYNNWITWCNDHTSGYPNSCYGESLDHCDGVHKASIAQIPGGQIKSMKSTALRKAKRSNVRLVAPKVQPVRRAN
;
A
#
# COMPACT_ATOMS: atom_id res chain seq x y z
N MET A 1 -50.80 -18.28 -13.80
CA MET A 1 -50.26 -17.05 -13.17
C MET A 1 -48.75 -17.20 -13.07
N ILE A 2 -48.05 -16.23 -13.64
CA ILE A 2 -46.60 -16.05 -13.66
C ILE A 2 -46.22 -15.28 -12.41
N PHE A 3 -45.11 -15.64 -11.74
CA PHE A 3 -44.08 -14.69 -11.29
C PHE A 3 -42.77 -15.45 -11.08
N ASN A 4 -41.92 -15.37 -12.11
CA ASN A 4 -40.49 -15.57 -12.04
C ASN A 4 -39.88 -14.48 -11.14
N ASN A 5 -38.99 -14.84 -10.22
CA ASN A 5 -37.98 -13.92 -9.70
C ASN A 5 -36.68 -14.69 -9.48
N ALA A 6 -36.05 -15.01 -10.62
CA ALA A 6 -34.64 -15.30 -10.69
C ALA A 6 -33.87 -14.00 -10.46
N TYR A 7 -33.18 -13.90 -9.34
CA TYR A 7 -32.08 -12.93 -9.18
C TYR A 7 -30.83 -13.71 -8.79
N GLY A 8 -30.33 -14.50 -9.75
CA GLY A 8 -28.96 -14.99 -9.72
C GLY A 8 -28.04 -13.81 -10.02
N ILE A 9 -27.42 -13.24 -8.99
CA ILE A 9 -26.37 -12.24 -9.17
C ILE A 9 -25.13 -12.98 -9.66
N ALA A 10 -25.00 -13.10 -10.98
CA ALA A 10 -23.76 -13.49 -11.63
C ALA A 10 -22.78 -12.33 -11.51
N ILE A 11 -21.91 -12.36 -10.50
CA ILE A 11 -20.77 -11.45 -10.43
C ILE A 11 -19.78 -11.93 -11.49
N VAL A 12 -19.82 -11.26 -12.65
CA VAL A 12 -18.76 -11.29 -13.64
C VAL A 12 -17.52 -10.67 -12.99
N VAL A 13 -16.67 -11.51 -12.39
CA VAL A 13 -15.32 -11.10 -12.02
C VAL A 13 -14.55 -11.01 -13.33
N SER A 14 -14.63 -9.84 -13.96
CA SER A 14 -13.79 -9.47 -15.08
C SER A 14 -12.34 -9.78 -14.71
N ALA A 15 -11.75 -10.70 -15.47
CA ALA A 15 -10.33 -11.03 -15.44
C ALA A 15 -9.52 -9.79 -15.86
N GLY A 16 -9.35 -8.85 -14.93
CA GLY A 16 -8.22 -7.96 -14.93
C GLY A 16 -7.02 -8.78 -14.54
N ILE A 17 -6.00 -8.84 -15.40
CA ILE A 17 -4.69 -9.36 -15.04
C ILE A 17 -4.11 -8.38 -14.01
N PHE A 18 -4.57 -8.50 -12.78
CA PHE A 18 -3.82 -8.02 -11.65
C PHE A 18 -2.66 -8.99 -11.51
N LEU A 19 -1.47 -8.51 -11.82
CA LEU A 19 -0.26 -8.94 -11.12
C LEU A 19 -0.43 -8.56 -9.64
N GLY A 20 -1.44 -9.14 -8.98
CA GLY A 20 -1.53 -9.18 -7.56
C GLY A 20 -0.38 -10.07 -7.16
N ALA A 21 0.69 -9.45 -6.67
CA ALA A 21 1.63 -10.17 -5.83
C ALA A 21 0.76 -10.91 -4.82
N THR A 22 0.71 -12.23 -4.95
CA THR A 22 0.05 -13.11 -4.01
C THR A 22 0.81 -12.93 -2.70
N VAL A 23 0.42 -11.92 -1.91
CA VAL A 23 0.78 -11.85 -0.51
C VAL A 23 0.07 -13.05 0.08
N ALA A 24 0.79 -14.17 0.14
CA ALA A 24 0.40 -15.32 0.94
C ALA A 24 -0.13 -14.75 2.26
N SER A 25 -1.37 -15.12 2.62
CA SER A 25 -2.11 -14.62 3.78
C SER A 25 -1.38 -14.94 5.08
N LYS A 26 -0.25 -14.29 5.28
CA LYS A 26 0.49 -14.26 6.52
C LYS A 26 -0.30 -13.34 7.42
N ALA A 27 -0.54 -13.80 8.65
CA ALA A 27 -1.16 -12.96 9.65
C ALA A 27 -0.39 -11.62 9.72
N GLY A 28 -1.14 -10.52 9.59
CA GLY A 28 -0.58 -9.18 9.74
C GLY A 28 0.00 -8.99 11.14
N PRO A 29 0.89 -7.99 11.33
CA PRO A 29 1.36 -7.63 12.66
C PRO A 29 0.20 -7.05 13.50
N SER A 30 0.43 -6.87 14.80
CA SER A 30 -0.52 -6.17 15.67
C SER A 30 -0.74 -4.73 15.21
N ASP A 31 -1.99 -4.25 15.21
CA ASP A 31 -2.36 -2.87 14.91
C ASP A 31 -1.99 -1.88 16.04
N GLY A 32 -1.44 -2.38 17.16
CA GLY A 32 -1.00 -1.55 18.28
C GLY A 32 -2.14 -0.84 19.01
N SER A 33 -1.81 -0.13 20.08
CA SER A 33 -2.79 0.61 20.89
C SER A 33 -3.04 2.02 20.36
N ASN A 34 -2.20 2.51 19.46
CA ASN A 34 -2.31 3.82 18.85
C ASN A 34 -1.83 3.83 17.39
N LEU A 35 -2.20 4.88 16.66
CA LEU A 35 -1.87 5.06 15.25
C LEU A 35 -0.36 4.99 14.95
N GLY A 36 0.48 5.53 15.83
CA GLY A 36 1.93 5.53 15.67
C GLY A 36 2.53 4.13 15.77
N GLU A 37 2.07 3.32 16.72
CA GLU A 37 2.43 1.91 16.85
C GLU A 37 1.98 1.11 15.63
N CYS A 38 0.73 1.31 15.19
CA CYS A 38 0.19 0.67 14.00
C CYS A 38 1.11 0.87 12.79
N TYR A 39 1.44 2.13 12.48
CA TYR A 39 2.33 2.44 11.38
C TYR A 39 3.71 1.77 11.53
N ASN A 40 4.33 1.84 12.71
CA ASN A 40 5.65 1.23 12.91
C ASN A 40 5.63 -0.29 12.75
N ASN A 41 4.62 -0.97 13.27
CA ASN A 41 4.47 -2.42 13.20
C ASN A 41 4.32 -2.87 11.74
N TRP A 42 3.46 -2.19 10.99
CA TRP A 42 3.21 -2.51 9.59
C TRP A 42 4.39 -2.14 8.67
N ILE A 43 5.08 -1.02 8.88
CA ILE A 43 6.32 -0.71 8.13
C ILE A 43 7.37 -1.80 8.38
N THR A 44 7.54 -2.25 9.62
CA THR A 44 8.47 -3.33 9.97
C THR A 44 8.09 -4.62 9.27
N TRP A 45 6.80 -4.99 9.32
CA TRP A 45 6.32 -6.18 8.63
C TRP A 45 6.56 -6.10 7.11
N CYS A 46 6.25 -4.97 6.47
CA CYS A 46 6.51 -4.78 5.04
C CYS A 46 8.00 -4.85 4.70
N ASN A 47 8.89 -4.36 5.57
CA ASN A 47 10.33 -4.46 5.38
C ASN A 47 10.82 -5.92 5.36
N ASP A 48 10.20 -6.77 6.17
CA ASP A 48 10.57 -8.19 6.31
C ASP A 48 9.90 -9.07 5.24
N HIS A 49 8.76 -8.63 4.71
CA HIS A 49 7.90 -9.45 3.85
C HIS A 49 7.85 -8.99 2.39
N THR A 50 8.52 -7.89 2.03
CA THR A 50 8.53 -7.38 0.66
C THR A 50 9.93 -7.07 0.17
N SER A 51 10.07 -6.83 -1.15
CA SER A 51 11.33 -6.43 -1.79
C SER A 51 11.78 -5.00 -1.47
N GLY A 52 11.04 -4.28 -0.62
CA GLY A 52 11.32 -2.90 -0.22
C GLY A 52 10.46 -1.85 -0.94
N TYR A 53 10.48 -0.63 -0.40
CA TYR A 53 9.71 0.53 -0.83
C TYR A 53 10.29 1.17 -2.11
N PRO A 54 9.43 1.64 -3.04
CA PRO A 54 7.96 1.68 -2.97
C PRO A 54 7.29 0.38 -3.45
N ASN A 55 6.25 -0.05 -2.73
CA ASN A 55 5.30 -1.08 -3.17
C ASN A 55 3.95 -0.92 -2.42
N SER A 56 2.93 -1.72 -2.79
CA SER A 56 1.57 -1.60 -2.25
C SER A 56 1.48 -1.87 -0.75
N CYS A 57 2.31 -2.76 -0.18
CA CYS A 57 2.30 -3.09 1.25
C CYS A 57 2.40 -1.82 2.12
N TYR A 58 3.31 -0.91 1.76
CA TYR A 58 3.52 0.31 2.55
C TYR A 58 2.34 1.29 2.47
N GLY A 59 1.63 1.34 1.34
CA GLY A 59 0.46 2.22 1.19
C GLY A 59 -0.77 1.62 1.88
N GLU A 60 -1.10 0.39 1.50
CA GLU A 60 -2.27 -0.34 2.00
C GLU A 60 -2.24 -0.49 3.52
N SER A 61 -1.05 -0.74 4.10
CA SER A 61 -0.94 -0.89 5.56
C SER A 61 -1.14 0.43 6.32
N LEU A 62 -0.71 1.57 5.75
CA LEU A 62 -0.96 2.87 6.37
C LEU A 62 -2.45 3.23 6.31
N ASP A 63 -3.13 2.86 5.23
CA ASP A 63 -4.57 3.10 5.08
C ASP A 63 -5.40 2.14 5.95
N HIS A 64 -4.92 0.90 6.14
CA HIS A 64 -5.47 -0.02 7.14
C HIS A 64 -5.39 0.57 8.55
N CYS A 65 -4.22 1.07 8.95
CA CYS A 65 -4.05 1.75 10.24
C CYS A 65 -4.97 2.96 10.41
N ASP A 66 -5.22 3.71 9.35
CA ASP A 66 -6.19 4.81 9.38
C ASP A 66 -7.62 4.31 9.62
N GLY A 67 -7.97 3.17 9.03
CA GLY A 67 -9.26 2.52 9.24
C GLY A 67 -9.45 2.04 10.68
N VAL A 68 -8.46 1.35 11.24
CA VAL A 68 -8.50 0.81 12.60
C VAL A 68 -8.52 1.93 13.65
N HIS A 69 -7.68 2.95 13.48
CA HIS A 69 -7.55 4.08 14.41
C HIS A 69 -8.34 5.31 13.97
N LYS A 70 -9.44 5.13 13.24
CA LYS A 70 -10.27 6.21 12.70
C LYS A 70 -10.76 7.18 13.79
N ALA A 71 -11.10 6.66 14.97
CA ALA A 71 -11.51 7.48 16.10
C ALA A 71 -10.39 8.40 16.61
N SER A 72 -9.15 7.88 16.68
CA SER A 72 -7.97 8.69 17.02
C SER A 72 -7.66 9.73 15.95
N ILE A 73 -7.79 9.37 14.66
CA ILE A 73 -7.58 10.29 13.55
C ILE A 73 -8.53 11.47 13.58
N ALA A 74 -9.81 11.27 13.95
CA ALA A 74 -10.77 12.36 14.07
C ALA A 74 -10.34 13.44 15.07
N GLN A 75 -9.45 13.11 16.02
CA GLN A 75 -8.93 14.01 17.04
C GLN A 75 -7.56 14.60 16.67
N ILE A 76 -6.90 14.09 15.63
CA ILE A 76 -5.56 14.51 15.23
C ILE A 76 -5.66 15.43 14.00
N PRO A 77 -5.00 16.60 13.99
CA PRO A 77 -4.93 17.45 12.81
C PRO A 77 -4.39 16.68 11.59
N GLY A 78 -5.02 16.83 10.42
CA GLY A 78 -4.63 16.12 9.20
C GLY A 78 -3.16 16.31 8.79
N GLY A 79 -2.57 17.49 9.06
CA GLY A 79 -1.15 17.74 8.84
C GLY A 79 -0.23 16.86 9.72
N GLN A 80 -0.65 16.58 10.95
CA GLN A 80 0.07 15.71 11.87
C GLN A 80 -0.02 14.24 11.42
N ILE A 81 -1.18 13.79 10.92
CA ILE A 81 -1.33 12.45 10.33
C ILE A 81 -0.40 12.26 9.13
N LYS A 82 -0.36 13.24 8.21
CA LYS A 82 0.56 13.23 7.07
C LYS A 82 2.03 13.18 7.52
N SER A 83 2.39 13.96 8.54
CA SER A 83 3.74 13.95 9.12
C SER A 83 4.09 12.59 9.71
N MET A 84 3.18 11.96 10.45
CA MET A 84 3.35 10.63 11.02
C MET A 84 3.55 9.57 9.94
N LYS A 85 2.69 9.54 8.90
CA LYS A 85 2.85 8.65 7.75
C LYS A 85 4.21 8.84 7.08
N SER A 86 4.61 10.09 6.82
CA SER A 86 5.91 10.39 6.21
C SER A 86 7.09 9.93 7.07
N THR A 87 6.97 10.06 8.40
CA THR A 87 8.00 9.65 9.35
C THR A 87 8.10 8.14 9.43
N ALA A 88 6.97 7.42 9.40
CA ALA A 88 6.95 5.97 9.32
C ALA A 88 7.58 5.48 8.01
N LEU A 89 7.23 6.07 6.87
CA LEU A 89 7.79 5.72 5.56
C LEU A 89 9.30 5.99 5.43
N ARG A 90 9.87 6.90 6.23
CA ARG A 90 11.34 7.07 6.29
C ARG A 90 12.05 5.84 6.86
N LYS A 91 11.35 5.00 7.63
CA LYS A 91 11.86 3.72 8.15
C LYS A 91 11.65 2.55 7.17
N ALA A 92 10.99 2.79 6.04
CA ALA A 92 10.81 1.78 5.02
C ALA A 92 12.14 1.45 4.33
N LYS A 93 12.47 0.16 4.28
CA LYS A 93 13.62 -0.37 3.54
C LYS A 93 13.42 -0.08 2.07
N ARG A 94 14.28 0.71 1.45
CA ARG A 94 14.20 1.04 0.03
C ARG A 94 14.53 -0.18 -0.82
N SER A 95 13.75 -0.42 -1.86
CA SER A 95 14.13 -1.36 -2.91
C SER A 95 15.42 -0.84 -3.57
N ASN A 96 16.44 -1.68 -3.70
CA ASN A 96 17.70 -1.35 -4.40
C ASN A 96 17.52 -1.34 -5.93
N VAL A 97 16.41 -0.83 -6.43
CA VAL A 97 16.23 -0.62 -7.87
C VAL A 97 17.20 0.50 -8.25
N ARG A 98 18.36 0.10 -8.76
CA ARG A 98 19.34 1.02 -9.33
C ARG A 98 18.62 1.80 -10.42
N LEU A 99 18.34 3.09 -10.16
CA LEU A 99 17.85 4.00 -11.18
C LEU A 99 18.93 4.08 -12.25
N VAL A 100 18.77 3.34 -13.34
CA VAL A 100 19.63 3.46 -14.50
C VAL A 100 19.27 4.80 -15.13
N ALA A 101 20.16 5.79 -14.98
CA ALA A 101 20.00 7.06 -15.67
C ALA A 101 19.83 6.76 -17.17
N PRO A 102 18.82 7.33 -17.85
CA PRO A 102 18.67 7.15 -19.27
C PRO A 102 19.96 7.62 -19.95
N LYS A 103 20.61 6.71 -20.68
CA LYS A 103 21.82 7.01 -21.44
C LYS A 103 21.42 8.01 -22.54
N VAL A 104 21.66 9.30 -22.30
CA VAL A 104 21.50 10.31 -23.35
C VAL A 104 22.59 10.03 -24.38
N GLN A 105 22.20 9.43 -25.50
CA GLN A 105 23.11 9.34 -26.63
C GLN A 105 23.29 10.77 -27.17
N PRO A 106 24.53 11.28 -27.29
CA PRO A 106 24.74 12.57 -27.94
C PRO A 106 24.27 12.43 -29.38
N VAL A 107 23.16 13.10 -29.72
CA VAL A 107 22.73 13.23 -31.10
C VAL A 107 23.77 14.12 -31.78
N ARG A 108 24.68 13.49 -32.52
CA ARG A 108 25.60 14.19 -33.42
C ARG A 108 24.70 14.83 -34.50
N ARG A 109 24.37 16.11 -34.35
CA ARG A 109 23.76 16.87 -35.45
C ARG A 109 24.81 16.93 -36.56
N ALA A 110 24.52 16.23 -37.65
CA ALA A 110 25.24 16.42 -38.90
C ALA A 110 24.63 17.63 -39.61
N ASN A 111 25.53 18.54 -39.99
CA ASN A 111 25.38 19.77 -40.80
C ASN A 111 24.72 20.98 -40.14
#